data_AF-A0A397UI17-F1
#
_entry.id   AF-A0A397UI17-F1
#
_cell.length_a   1.000
_cell.length_b   1.000
_cell.length_c   1.000
_cell.angle_alpha   90.00
_cell.angle_beta   90.00
_cell.angle_gamma   90.00
#
_symmetry.space_group_name_H-M   'P 1'
#
loop_
_entity.id
_entity.type
_entity.pdbx_description
1 polymer ?
#
loop_
_entity_poly.entity_id
_entity_poly.type
_entity_poly.pdbx_seq_one_letter_code
_entity_poly.pdbx_strand_id
1 'polypeptide(L)'
;MAIDEKNNEESFLLLRAEILSEIELHLMLPYQRRKKNWFPEILYYEASVEELKKYIKKVKSGELEAESHQYLSEAILNISQFEDTNEELKKQINKISQFENTNKELKEQIDKIYELLASKMD
;
A
#
# COMPACT_ATOMS: atom_id res chain seq x y z
N MET A 1 -1.15 18.47 26.86
CA MET A 1 -0.21 17.39 26.49
C MET A 1 -0.30 17.26 24.98
N ALA A 2 0.59 17.91 24.23
CA ALA A 2 0.48 18.06 22.77
C ALA A 2 1.09 16.89 21.97
N ILE A 3 1.41 15.79 22.66
CA ILE A 3 2.07 14.62 22.10
C ILE A 3 1.05 13.65 21.48
N ASP A 4 -0.21 13.67 21.93
CA ASP A 4 -1.22 12.69 21.51
C ASP A 4 -1.75 12.90 20.08
N GLU A 5 -1.69 14.12 19.53
CA GLU A 5 -2.23 14.42 18.19
C GLU A 5 -1.21 14.24 17.05
N LYS A 6 0.07 14.00 17.37
CA LYS A 6 1.18 13.92 16.42
C LYS A 6 1.98 12.62 16.52
N ASN A 7 1.37 11.57 17.03
CA ASN A 7 1.97 10.24 17.11
C ASN A 7 1.98 9.57 15.72
N ASN A 8 2.77 10.13 14.79
CA ASN A 8 3.06 9.49 13.51
C ASN A 8 4.26 8.57 13.71
N GLU A 9 4.01 7.27 13.77
CA GLU A 9 5.02 6.21 13.87
C GLU A 9 6.12 6.37 12.81
N GLU A 10 5.78 6.80 11.59
CA GLU A 10 6.74 7.09 10.53
C GLU A 10 7.73 8.20 10.93
N SER A 11 7.22 9.28 11.54
CA SER A 11 8.04 10.42 11.96
C SER A 11 8.97 10.04 13.12
N PHE A 12 8.51 9.16 14.00
CA PHE A 12 9.33 8.60 15.07
C PHE A 12 10.47 7.73 14.50
N LEU A 13 10.18 6.86 13.54
CA LEU A 13 11.18 6.01 12.90
C LEU A 13 12.21 6.83 12.12
N LEU A 14 11.77 7.87 11.40
CA LEU A 14 12.66 8.78 10.69
C LEU A 14 13.63 9.50 11.64
N LEU A 15 13.11 10.11 12.71
CA LEU A 15 13.94 10.78 13.71
C LEU A 15 14.91 9.81 14.39
N ARG A 16 14.47 8.59 14.69
CA ARG A 16 15.32 7.54 15.26
C ARG A 16 16.46 7.16 14.31
N ALA A 17 16.18 7.07 13.00
CA ALA A 17 17.20 6.79 11.99
C ALA A 17 18.22 7.93 11.85
N GLU A 18 17.76 9.19 11.85
CA GLU A 18 18.64 10.38 11.84
C GLU A 18 19.59 10.38 13.05
N ILE A 19 19.05 10.21 14.26
CA ILE A 19 19.85 10.18 15.49
C ILE A 19 20.88 9.05 15.45
N LEU A 20 20.51 7.86 14.98
CA LEU A 20 21.44 6.74 14.84
C LEU A 20 22.57 7.05 13.85
N SER A 21 22.24 7.67 12.72
CA SER A 21 23.20 8.15 11.71
C SER A 21 24.17 9.18 12.31
N GLU A 22 23.66 10.16 13.06
CA GLU A 22 24.49 11.19 13.68
C GLU A 22 25.46 10.59 14.70
N ILE A 23 24.99 9.64 15.52
CA ILE A 23 25.84 8.93 16.48
C ILE A 23 26.94 8.16 15.75
N GLU A 24 26.60 7.45 14.67
CA GLU A 24 27.57 6.64 13.92
C GLU A 24 28.62 7.50 13.19
N LEU A 25 28.20 8.62 12.59
CA LEU A 25 29.08 9.49 11.81
C LEU A 25 29.96 10.38 12.71
N HIS A 26 29.41 10.93 13.80
CA HIS A 26 30.07 12.01 14.56
C HIS A 26 30.51 11.61 15.97
N LEU A 27 29.89 10.62 16.60
CA LEU A 27 30.14 10.29 18.01
C LEU A 27 30.95 8.99 18.21
N MET A 28 31.12 8.16 17.18
CA MET A 28 31.84 6.89 17.28
C MET A 28 33.15 6.86 16.49
N LEU A 29 34.22 6.41 17.16
CA LEU A 29 35.50 6.11 16.52
C LEU A 29 35.37 4.84 15.65
N PRO A 30 36.19 4.70 14.59
CA PRO A 30 36.07 3.57 13.66
C PRO A 30 36.12 2.19 14.32
N TYR A 31 36.86 2.05 15.43
CA TYR A 31 36.93 0.78 16.16
C TYR A 31 35.70 0.50 17.04
N GLN A 32 34.97 1.53 17.48
CA GLN A 32 33.71 1.40 18.23
C GLN A 32 32.60 0.95 17.29
N ARG A 33 32.54 1.47 16.06
CA ARG A 33 31.57 1.02 15.04
C ARG A 33 31.69 -0.48 14.71
N ARG A 34 32.91 -1.03 14.78
CA ARG A 34 33.16 -2.46 14.54
C ARG A 34 32.82 -3.36 15.73
N LYS A 35 32.42 -2.79 16.89
CA LYS A 35 31.99 -3.57 18.05
C LYS A 35 30.56 -4.04 17.85
N LYS A 36 30.41 -5.31 17.47
CA LYS A 36 29.10 -5.97 17.23
C LYS A 36 28.13 -5.90 18.42
N ASN A 37 28.62 -5.66 19.63
CA ASN A 37 27.80 -5.53 20.83
C ASN A 37 27.28 -4.10 21.08
N TRP A 38 27.76 -3.09 20.33
CA TRP A 38 27.40 -1.69 20.54
C TRP A 38 26.41 -1.17 19.50
N PHE A 39 26.46 -1.73 18.28
CA PHE A 39 25.52 -1.38 17.23
C PHE A 39 25.00 -2.64 16.54
N PRO A 40 23.68 -2.75 16.29
CA PRO A 40 23.11 -3.86 15.56
C PRO A 40 23.61 -3.82 14.10
N GLU A 41 24.01 -4.98 13.59
CA GLU A 41 24.38 -5.16 12.17
C GLU A 41 23.13 -5.20 11.27
N ILE A 42 21.99 -5.57 11.83
CA ILE A 42 20.69 -5.69 11.14
C ILE A 42 19.62 -5.03 12.02
N LEU A 43 18.80 -4.17 11.40
CA LEU A 43 17.62 -3.57 12.03
C LEU A 43 16.36 -4.21 11.46
N TYR A 44 15.50 -4.73 12.33
CA TYR A 44 14.20 -5.27 11.95
C TYR A 44 13.13 -4.20 12.17
N TYR A 45 12.34 -3.94 11.15
CA TYR A 45 11.18 -3.05 11.21
C TYR A 45 9.98 -3.73 10.57
N GLU A 46 8.82 -3.51 11.17
CA GLU A 46 7.54 -3.81 10.55
C GLU A 46 7.15 -2.62 9.67
N ALA A 47 6.65 -2.91 8.48
CA ALA A 47 6.18 -1.89 7.54
C ALA A 47 4.92 -2.40 6.85
N SER A 48 3.98 -1.50 6.59
CA SER A 48 2.78 -1.86 5.83
C SER A 48 3.17 -2.31 4.42
N VAL A 49 2.53 -3.39 3.94
CA VAL A 49 2.71 -3.85 2.56
C VAL A 49 2.35 -2.75 1.56
N GLU A 50 1.36 -1.91 1.88
CA GLU A 50 0.94 -0.81 1.01
C GLU A 50 1.99 0.30 0.92
N GLU A 51 2.60 0.66 2.05
CA GLU A 51 3.70 1.62 2.11
C GLU A 51 4.94 1.11 1.39
N LEU A 52 5.27 -0.18 1.57
CA LEU A 52 6.37 -0.82 0.86
C LEU A 52 6.15 -0.81 -0.65
N LYS A 53 4.94 -1.09 -1.14
CA LYS A 53 4.57 -0.98 -2.56
C LYS A 53 4.74 0.46 -3.07
N LYS A 54 4.26 1.46 -2.32
CA LYS A 54 4.43 2.89 -2.67
C LYS A 54 5.91 3.27 -2.76
N TYR A 55 6.72 2.84 -1.80
CA TYR A 55 8.16 3.06 -1.81
C TYR A 55 8.83 2.44 -3.03
N ILE A 56 8.60 1.15 -3.30
CA ILE A 56 9.17 0.46 -4.47
C ILE A 56 8.78 1.16 -5.78
N LYS A 57 7.55 1.67 -5.88
CA LYS A 57 7.10 2.43 -7.06
C LYS A 57 7.91 3.73 -7.25
N LYS A 58 8.15 4.48 -6.18
CA LYS A 58 8.97 5.71 -6.21
C LYS A 58 10.43 5.43 -6.55
N VAL A 59 10.99 4.33 -6.04
CA VAL A 59 12.33 3.85 -6.41
C VAL A 59 12.39 3.57 -7.92
N LYS A 60 11.41 2.82 -8.45
CA LYS A 60 11.35 2.48 -9.88
C LYS A 60 11.11 3.68 -10.78
N SER A 61 10.35 4.69 -10.33
CA SER A 61 10.11 5.90 -11.12
C SER A 61 11.25 6.92 -11.05
N GLY A 62 12.25 6.70 -10.19
CA GLY A 62 13.37 7.63 -10.01
C GLY A 62 12.97 8.94 -9.30
N GLU A 63 11.83 8.95 -8.60
CA GLU A 63 11.33 10.10 -7.86
C GLU A 63 12.05 10.33 -6.52
N LEU A 64 12.80 9.33 -6.04
CA LEU A 64 13.58 9.46 -4.80
C LEU A 64 14.90 10.20 -5.08
N GLU A 65 15.18 11.24 -4.31
CA GLU A 65 16.45 11.97 -4.40
C GLU A 65 17.63 11.02 -4.11
N ALA A 66 18.71 11.20 -4.89
CA ALA A 66 19.78 10.24 -5.15
C ALA A 66 20.72 9.93 -3.97
N GLU A 67 20.43 10.38 -2.76
CA GLU A 67 21.35 10.30 -1.61
C GLU A 67 21.41 8.91 -0.97
N SER A 68 20.45 8.04 -1.24
CA SER A 68 20.44 6.68 -0.70
C SER A 68 20.84 5.65 -1.77
N HIS A 69 21.90 4.89 -1.48
CA HIS A 69 22.22 3.69 -2.25
C HIS A 69 21.12 2.65 -1.97
N GLN A 70 20.09 2.64 -2.81
CA GLN A 70 18.88 1.83 -2.61
C GLN A 70 19.10 0.41 -3.17
N TYR A 71 19.73 -0.44 -2.38
CA TYR A 71 19.67 -1.87 -2.67
C TYR A 71 18.32 -2.44 -2.23
N LEU A 72 17.52 -2.91 -3.18
CA LEU A 72 16.33 -3.70 -2.92
C LEU A 72 16.58 -5.15 -3.35
N SER A 73 16.33 -6.08 -2.44
CA SER A 73 16.42 -7.51 -2.77
C SER A 73 15.31 -7.91 -3.74
N GLU A 74 15.56 -8.96 -4.53
CA GLU A 74 14.58 -9.49 -5.48
C GLU A 74 13.28 -9.93 -4.78
N ALA A 75 13.40 -10.48 -3.57
CA ALA A 75 12.24 -10.82 -2.73
C ALA A 75 11.34 -9.61 -2.45
N ILE A 76 11.92 -8.44 -2.15
CA ILE A 76 11.16 -7.20 -1.91
C ILE A 76 10.53 -6.68 -3.21
N LEU A 77 11.26 -6.74 -4.32
CA LEU A 77 10.74 -6.30 -5.62
C LEU A 77 9.53 -7.14 -6.09
N ASN A 78 9.52 -8.43 -5.76
CA ASN A 78 8.40 -9.32 -6.07
C ASN A 78 7.14 -8.97 -5.26
N ILE A 79 7.26 -8.44 -4.04
CA ILE A 79 6.10 -7.98 -3.24
C ILE A 79 5.29 -6.90 -3.98
N SER A 80 5.97 -6.04 -4.75
CA SER A 80 5.31 -5.02 -5.58
C SER A 80 4.50 -5.56 -6.75
N GLN A 81 4.75 -6.80 -7.20
CA GLN A 81 4.08 -7.38 -8.37
C GLN A 81 2.76 -8.06 -8.01
N PHE A 82 2.53 -8.36 -6.73
CA PHE A 82 1.26 -8.93 -6.31
C PHE A 82 0.17 -7.84 -6.33
N GLU A 83 -0.76 -7.98 -7.26
CA GLU A 83 -2.00 -7.22 -7.26
C GLU A 83 -2.73 -7.47 -5.94
N ASP A 84 -3.21 -6.40 -5.31
CA ASP A 84 -4.08 -6.56 -4.16
C ASP A 84 -5.35 -7.26 -4.64
N THR A 85 -5.49 -8.53 -4.27
CA THR A 85 -6.67 -9.34 -4.55
C THR A 85 -7.96 -8.59 -4.19
N ASN A 86 -7.91 -7.72 -3.17
CA ASN A 86 -9.00 -6.83 -2.80
C ASN A 86 -9.41 -5.80 -3.87
N GLU A 87 -8.49 -5.22 -4.65
CA GLU A 87 -8.84 -4.29 -5.73
C GLU A 87 -9.54 -5.01 -6.88
N GLU A 88 -9.03 -6.19 -7.24
CA GLU A 88 -9.61 -7.01 -8.30
C GLU A 88 -10.99 -7.53 -7.89
N LEU A 89 -11.14 -7.97 -6.64
CA LEU A 89 -12.43 -8.35 -6.04
C LEU A 89 -13.42 -7.17 -6.02
N LYS A 90 -12.99 -5.95 -5.66
CA LYS A 90 -13.84 -4.75 -5.72
C LYS A 90 -14.34 -4.46 -7.14
N LYS A 91 -13.48 -4.58 -8.15
CA LYS A 91 -13.88 -4.43 -9.57
C LYS A 91 -14.90 -5.48 -9.97
N GLN A 92 -14.71 -6.74 -9.56
CA GLN A 92 -15.66 -7.81 -9.84
C GLN A 92 -17.01 -7.57 -9.15
N ILE A 93 -17.01 -7.17 -7.88
CA ILE A 93 -18.23 -6.83 -7.13
C ILE A 93 -19.00 -5.68 -7.79
N ASN A 94 -18.32 -4.62 -8.23
CA ASN A 94 -18.96 -3.52 -8.95
C ASN A 94 -19.56 -3.94 -10.29
N LYS A 95 -18.93 -4.88 -11.01
CA LYS A 95 -19.53 -5.42 -12.24
C LYS A 95 -20.79 -6.23 -11.92
N ILE A 96 -20.76 -7.07 -10.88
CA ILE A 96 -21.92 -7.88 -10.46
C ILE A 96 -23.11 -6.98 -10.10
N SER A 97 -22.89 -5.92 -9.32
CA SER A 97 -23.97 -5.00 -8.94
C SER A 97 -24.58 -4.26 -10.14
N GLN A 98 -23.77 -3.92 -11.14
CA GLN A 98 -24.27 -3.37 -12.40
C GLN A 98 -25.15 -4.38 -13.17
N PHE A 99 -24.74 -5.64 -13.24
CA PHE A 99 -25.53 -6.70 -13.87
C PHE A 99 -26.85 -6.98 -13.14
N GLU A 100 -26.89 -6.89 -11.82
CA GLU A 100 -28.13 -7.04 -11.05
C GLU A 100 -29.15 -5.95 -11.39
N ASN A 101 -28.68 -4.70 -11.52
CA ASN A 101 -29.54 -3.57 -11.87
C ASN A 101 -30.11 -3.71 -13.28
N THR A 102 -29.28 -4.06 -14.28
CA THR A 102 -29.76 -4.25 -15.66
C THR A 102 -30.75 -5.41 -15.78
N ASN A 103 -30.53 -6.49 -15.03
CA ASN A 103 -31.48 -7.61 -14.98
C ASN A 103 -32.82 -7.20 -14.35
N LYS A 104 -32.81 -6.30 -13.35
CA LYS A 104 -34.03 -5.77 -12.76
C LYS A 104 -34.81 -4.92 -13.77
N GLU A 105 -34.13 -4.00 -14.46
CA GLU A 105 -34.74 -3.18 -15.52
C GLU A 105 -35.32 -4.03 -16.65
N LEU A 106 -34.62 -5.08 -17.07
CA LEU A 106 -35.12 -6.01 -18.09
C LEU A 106 -36.40 -6.74 -17.64
N LYS A 107 -36.47 -7.19 -16.38
CA LYS A 107 -37.68 -7.79 -15.83
C LYS A 107 -38.86 -6.83 -15.87
N GLU A 108 -38.65 -5.58 -15.43
CA GLU A 108 -39.69 -4.55 -15.46
C GLU A 108 -40.16 -4.23 -16.90
N GLN A 109 -39.26 -4.29 -17.89
CA GLN A 109 -39.63 -4.15 -19.30
C GLN A 109 -40.45 -5.33 -19.81
N ILE A 110 -40.08 -6.56 -19.43
CA ILE A 110 -40.80 -7.78 -19.79
C ILE A 110 -42.22 -7.76 -19.21
N ASP A 111 -42.39 -7.38 -17.96
CA ASP A 111 -43.71 -7.29 -17.31
C ASP A 111 -44.63 -6.29 -18.03
N LYS A 112 -44.10 -5.12 -18.40
CA LYS A 112 -44.85 -4.12 -19.20
C LYS A 112 -45.29 -4.66 -20.56
N ILE A 113 -44.44 -5.46 -21.21
CA ILE A 113 -44.78 -6.09 -22.49
C ILE A 113 -45.93 -7.08 -22.31
N TYR A 114 -45.91 -7.88 -21.24
CA TYR A 114 -47.00 -8.81 -20.94
C TYR A 114 -48.34 -8.10 -20.70
N GLU A 115 -48.36 -6.99 -19.95
CA GLU A 115 -49.57 -6.18 -19.73
C GLU A 115 -50.11 -5.61 -21.05
N LEU A 116 -49.23 -5.09 -21.91
CA LEU A 116 -49.61 -4.54 -23.22
C LEU A 116 -50.18 -5.60 -24.17
N LEU A 117 -49.65 -6.83 -24.14
CA LEU A 117 -50.16 -7.94 -24.94
C LEU A 117 -51.53 -8.40 -24.43
N ALA A 118 -51.71 -8.52 -23.11
CA ALA A 118 -52.99 -8.87 -22.51
C ALA A 118 -54.09 -7.86 -22.88
N SER A 119 -53.79 -6.55 -22.82
CA SER A 119 -54.73 -5.49 -23.21
C SER A 119 -55.07 -5.43 -24.71
N LYS A 120 -54.32 -6.13 -25.57
CA LYS A 120 -54.58 -6.19 -27.02
C LYS A 120 -55.37 -7.44 -27.46
N MET A 121 -55.53 -8.41 -26.56
CA MET A 121 -56.26 -9.66 -26.84
C MET A 121 -57.72 -9.60 -26.37
N ASP A 122 -58.10 -8.57 -25.62
CA ASP A 122 -59.48 -8.14 -25.35
C ASP A 122 -59.99 -7.18 -26.44
#